data_AF-A0AAQ3Y7A0-F1
#
_entry.id   AF-A0AAQ3Y7A0-F1
#
_cell.length_a   1.000
_cell.length_b   1.000
_cell.length_c   1.000
_cell.angle_alpha   90.00
_cell.angle_beta   90.00
_cell.angle_gamma   90.00
#
_symmetry.space_group_name_H-M   'P 1'
#
loop_
_entity.id
_entity.type
_entity.pdbx_description
1 polymer ?
#
loop_
_entity_poly.entity_id
_entity_poly.type
_entity_poly.pdbx_seq_one_letter_code
_entity_poly.pdbx_strand_id
1 'polypeptide(L)'
;MKKKNLSLLIVSMITVAGTIAPISSLAETADKKIEQQDKEISALKEKQQGVANQIASLEEEIASIFDEGVALNKQKTDLTKESEQLKKDIAALDVRINKRTEAIQKQGRNVQVNGQGTQILDILLNSESITDAVGRVQAISSIMTANNDLIKQQKEDKTLVETKKSDIQKNLAAVEEATAQLEKEKENLVAKQADLNVLKAEVDSETSGAENSKNKLLKEQQEALKAQLANETKKKEAKKTETSNKPEKQSTQSESTSETTKETTTTPPVETDEPKETAPSTPEGNNSNNQGNTVVPENPDKPIEPPVTSADATFQALNALRTANGLNPVSWDAGLAAAASGRAAMMQDFQIPSDHWNRGDEVIAFMFAPGNSVIMAWYNETNMVSPSGTGHRDWEMNPSMTRVGFGYAGDVIVGHSA
;
A
#
# COMPACT_ATOMS: atom_id res chain seq x y z
N MET A 1 -1.99 7.75 -24.24
CA MET A 1 -1.67 6.39 -23.76
C MET A 1 -0.29 5.98 -24.27
N LYS A 2 0.73 6.04 -23.42
CA LYS A 2 2.03 5.38 -23.69
C LYS A 2 1.89 3.94 -23.23
N LYS A 3 2.10 2.96 -24.12
CA LYS A 3 2.04 1.54 -23.74
C LYS A 3 3.22 1.22 -22.81
N LYS A 4 3.00 1.22 -21.49
CA LYS A 4 3.87 0.51 -20.55
C LYS A 4 3.59 -0.98 -20.77
N ASN A 5 4.58 -1.71 -21.28
CA ASN A 5 4.43 -3.14 -21.48
C ASN A 5 4.54 -3.83 -20.11
N LEU A 6 3.40 -4.19 -19.52
CA LEU A 6 3.37 -4.94 -18.26
C LEU A 6 4.01 -6.32 -18.50
N SER A 7 5.21 -6.53 -17.95
CA SER A 7 5.95 -7.79 -18.11
C SER A 7 5.34 -8.85 -17.23
N LEU A 8 4.40 -9.61 -17.79
CA LEU A 8 3.72 -10.74 -17.17
C LEU A 8 4.73 -11.87 -16.87
N LEU A 9 5.44 -11.76 -15.74
CA LEU A 9 6.48 -12.69 -15.32
C LEU A 9 5.83 -13.93 -14.68
N ILE A 10 5.22 -14.77 -15.53
CA ILE A 10 4.69 -16.08 -15.14
C ILE A 10 5.88 -16.93 -14.69
N VAL A 11 6.04 -17.08 -13.37
CA VAL A 11 7.03 -17.99 -12.82
C VAL A 11 6.57 -19.43 -13.11
N SER A 12 7.32 -20.08 -13.98
CA SER A 12 7.22 -21.51 -14.24
C SER A 12 7.27 -22.27 -12.91
N MET A 13 6.24 -23.08 -12.63
CA MET A 13 6.31 -24.07 -11.54
C MET A 13 7.47 -25.01 -11.81
N ILE A 14 8.62 -24.77 -11.18
CA ILE A 14 9.66 -25.79 -11.04
C ILE A 14 9.14 -26.74 -9.95
N THR A 15 8.27 -27.66 -10.35
CA THR A 15 7.98 -28.85 -9.56
C THR A 15 9.25 -29.67 -9.47
N VAL A 16 10.04 -29.45 -8.41
CA VAL A 16 11.10 -30.38 -8.03
C VAL A 16 10.41 -31.63 -7.49
N ALA A 17 9.96 -32.47 -8.41
CA ALA A 17 9.56 -33.84 -8.13
C ALA A 17 10.80 -34.62 -7.72
N GLY A 18 11.23 -34.42 -6.48
CA GLY A 18 12.31 -35.17 -5.86
C GLY A 18 11.89 -36.62 -5.71
N THR A 19 12.22 -37.44 -6.71
CA THR A 19 12.03 -38.89 -6.64
C THR A 19 12.94 -39.43 -5.54
N ILE A 20 12.37 -39.65 -4.35
CA ILE A 20 13.04 -40.37 -3.26
C ILE A 20 13.19 -41.83 -3.71
N ALA A 21 14.31 -42.14 -4.35
CA ALA A 21 14.71 -43.52 -4.56
C ALA A 21 15.03 -44.15 -3.19
N PRO A 22 14.49 -45.34 -2.86
CA PRO A 22 14.74 -45.98 -1.58
C PRO A 22 16.16 -46.55 -1.55
N ILE A 23 17.15 -45.73 -1.17
CA ILE A 23 18.51 -46.19 -0.91
C ILE A 23 18.46 -47.07 0.34
N SER A 24 18.43 -48.38 0.10
CA SER A 24 18.50 -49.38 1.15
C SER A 24 19.89 -49.36 1.80
N SER A 25 19.91 -49.44 3.13
CA SER A 25 21.11 -49.53 3.98
C SER A 25 22.18 -48.44 3.79
N LEU A 26 22.01 -47.32 4.49
CA LEU A 26 23.11 -46.60 5.15
C LEU A 26 22.57 -46.07 6.49
N ALA A 27 23.32 -46.23 7.59
CA ALA A 27 22.95 -45.60 8.85
C ALA A 27 23.24 -44.10 8.73
N GLU A 28 22.20 -43.31 8.46
CA GLU A 28 22.32 -41.88 8.27
C GLU A 28 22.60 -41.18 9.60
N THR A 29 23.79 -40.59 9.74
CA THR A 29 24.23 -39.91 10.95
C THR A 29 23.42 -38.63 11.19
N ALA A 30 23.31 -38.21 12.45
CA ALA A 30 22.61 -36.98 12.82
C ALA A 30 23.12 -35.77 12.02
N ASP A 31 24.43 -35.69 11.76
CA ASP A 31 25.08 -34.63 10.98
C ASP A 31 24.50 -34.51 9.56
N LYS A 32 24.25 -35.63 8.86
CA LYS A 32 23.69 -35.62 7.51
C LYS A 32 22.25 -35.11 7.50
N LYS A 33 21.45 -35.48 8.51
CA LYS A 33 20.06 -35.00 8.65
C LYS A 33 20.02 -33.51 8.98
N ILE A 34 20.95 -33.04 9.82
CA ILE A 34 21.11 -31.61 10.13
C ILE A 34 21.52 -30.85 8.86
N GLU A 35 22.51 -31.35 8.10
CA GLU A 35 22.94 -30.74 6.83
C GLU A 35 21.81 -30.68 5.79
N GLN A 36 20.96 -31.71 5.73
CA GLN A 36 19.78 -31.72 4.86
C GLN A 36 18.72 -30.70 5.31
N GLN A 37 18.43 -30.61 6.61
CA GLN A 37 17.53 -29.59 7.16
C GLN A 37 18.07 -28.17 6.94
N ASP A 38 19.39 -27.95 7.03
CA ASP A 38 19.99 -26.65 6.74
C ASP A 38 19.83 -26.23 5.28
N LYS A 39 19.92 -27.17 4.33
CA LYS A 39 19.63 -26.90 2.91
C LYS A 39 18.15 -26.60 2.68
N GLU A 40 17.25 -27.32 3.35
CA GLU A 40 15.80 -27.10 3.28
C GLU A 40 15.41 -25.72 3.84
N ILE A 41 15.88 -25.36 5.03
CA ILE A 41 15.66 -24.04 5.66
C ILE A 41 16.24 -22.91 4.78
N SER A 42 17.40 -23.12 4.14
CA SER A 42 17.99 -22.13 3.23
C SER A 42 17.12 -21.90 1.99
N ALA A 43 16.67 -22.97 1.33
CA ALA A 43 15.77 -22.89 0.17
C ALA A 43 14.40 -22.28 0.53
N LEU A 44 13.87 -22.58 1.71
CA LEU A 44 12.64 -21.97 2.22
C LEU A 44 12.81 -20.47 2.48
N LYS A 45 13.95 -20.01 3.01
CA LYS A 45 14.26 -18.59 3.18
C LYS A 45 14.43 -17.84 1.86
N GLU A 46 15.03 -18.47 0.85
CA GLU A 46 15.04 -17.94 -0.52
C GLU A 46 13.61 -17.81 -1.10
N LYS A 47 12.75 -18.82 -0.85
CA LYS A 47 11.32 -18.80 -1.23
C LYS A 47 10.56 -17.67 -0.50
N GLN A 48 10.78 -17.46 0.81
CA GLN A 48 10.21 -16.34 1.58
C GLN A 48 10.58 -14.99 0.95
N GLN A 49 11.86 -14.79 0.64
CA GLN A 49 12.33 -13.55 0.02
C GLN A 49 11.75 -13.35 -1.39
N GLY A 50 11.64 -14.42 -2.18
CA GLY A 50 10.99 -14.39 -3.48
C GLY A 50 9.51 -13.95 -3.41
N VAL A 51 8.75 -14.52 -2.49
CA VAL A 51 7.33 -14.16 -2.27
C VAL A 51 7.19 -12.73 -1.75
N ALA A 52 8.05 -12.29 -0.82
CA ALA A 52 8.05 -10.91 -0.32
C ALA A 52 8.32 -9.89 -1.44
N ASN A 53 9.27 -10.17 -2.33
CA ASN A 53 9.55 -9.31 -3.49
C ASN A 53 8.38 -9.27 -4.49
N GLN A 54 7.67 -10.39 -4.68
CA GLN A 54 6.48 -10.44 -5.53
C GLN A 54 5.31 -9.63 -4.95
N ILE A 55 5.11 -9.69 -3.63
CA ILE A 55 4.13 -8.86 -2.92
C ILE A 55 4.45 -7.38 -3.11
N ALA A 56 5.69 -6.96 -2.82
CA ALA A 56 6.09 -5.55 -2.97
C ALA A 56 5.90 -5.03 -4.42
N SER A 57 6.30 -5.83 -5.43
CA SER A 57 6.09 -5.48 -6.83
C SER A 57 4.61 -5.37 -7.21
N LEU A 58 3.74 -6.20 -6.62
CA LEU A 58 2.32 -6.17 -6.89
C LEU A 58 1.62 -5.01 -6.17
N GLU A 59 2.10 -4.63 -4.98
CA GLU A 59 1.68 -3.42 -4.27
C GLU A 59 2.05 -2.14 -5.05
N GLU A 60 3.22 -2.09 -5.70
CA GLU A 60 3.58 -1.02 -6.66
C GLU A 60 2.65 -0.99 -7.90
N GLU A 61 2.29 -2.16 -8.46
CA GLU A 61 1.33 -2.24 -9.57
C GLU A 61 -0.07 -1.73 -9.16
N ILE A 62 -0.56 -2.12 -7.97
CA ILE A 62 -1.84 -1.62 -7.43
C ILE A 62 -1.79 -0.11 -7.21
N ALA A 63 -0.70 0.43 -6.65
CA ALA A 63 -0.54 1.87 -6.45
C ALA A 63 -0.55 2.64 -7.79
N SER A 64 0.16 2.14 -8.82
CA SER A 64 0.12 2.76 -10.15
C SER A 64 -1.26 2.69 -10.82
N ILE A 65 -2.04 1.64 -10.55
CA ILE A 65 -3.43 1.53 -11.01
C ILE A 65 -4.33 2.56 -10.30
N PHE A 66 -4.12 2.78 -9.01
CA PHE A 66 -4.85 3.80 -8.26
C PHE A 66 -4.55 5.23 -8.76
N ASP A 67 -3.27 5.58 -8.98
CA ASP A 67 -2.87 6.87 -9.57
C ASP A 67 -3.58 7.14 -10.91
N GLU A 68 -3.69 6.11 -11.77
CA GLU A 68 -4.40 6.21 -13.06
C GLU A 68 -5.93 6.34 -12.87
N GLY A 69 -6.50 5.69 -11.85
CA GLY A 69 -7.92 5.82 -11.47
C GLY A 69 -8.27 7.23 -10.99
N VAL A 70 -7.44 7.82 -10.14
CA VAL A 70 -7.57 9.22 -9.69
C VAL A 70 -7.48 10.18 -10.88
N ALA A 71 -6.52 9.97 -11.78
CA ALA A 71 -6.36 10.77 -12.99
C ALA A 71 -7.58 10.68 -13.93
N LEU A 72 -8.12 9.48 -14.16
CA LEU A 72 -9.33 9.25 -14.95
C LEU A 72 -10.57 9.90 -14.32
N ASN A 73 -10.74 9.80 -13.00
CA ASN A 73 -11.86 10.44 -12.30
C ASN A 73 -11.78 11.98 -12.37
N LYS A 74 -10.57 12.54 -12.26
CA LYS A 74 -10.35 13.98 -12.50
C LYS A 74 -10.71 14.34 -13.94
N GLN A 75 -10.29 13.56 -14.94
CA GLN A 75 -10.64 13.78 -16.34
C GLN A 75 -12.16 13.70 -16.57
N LYS A 76 -12.85 12.73 -15.97
CA LYS A 76 -14.33 12.61 -16.00
C LYS A 76 -15.01 13.85 -15.43
N THR A 77 -14.51 14.34 -14.30
CA THR A 77 -15.02 15.54 -13.63
C THR A 77 -14.84 16.80 -14.48
N ASP A 78 -13.66 16.97 -15.09
CA ASP A 78 -13.38 18.14 -15.93
C ASP A 78 -14.15 18.10 -17.27
N LEU A 79 -14.29 16.93 -17.90
CA LEU A 79 -15.17 16.73 -19.07
C LEU A 79 -16.65 17.00 -18.74
N THR A 80 -17.10 16.64 -17.55
CA THR A 80 -18.47 16.91 -17.09
C THR A 80 -18.70 18.41 -16.93
N LYS A 81 -17.74 19.14 -16.35
CA LYS A 81 -17.79 20.62 -16.26
C LYS A 81 -17.76 21.27 -17.65
N GLU A 82 -16.94 20.79 -18.58
CA GLU A 82 -16.92 21.31 -19.96
C GLU A 82 -18.26 21.04 -20.67
N SER A 83 -18.87 19.87 -20.46
CA SER A 83 -20.20 19.53 -20.97
C SER A 83 -21.28 20.48 -20.45
N GLU A 84 -21.30 20.76 -19.14
CA GLU A 84 -22.24 21.72 -18.54
C GLU A 84 -22.02 23.16 -18.99
N GLN A 85 -20.77 23.57 -19.26
CA GLN A 85 -20.50 24.87 -19.84
C GLN A 85 -20.97 24.93 -21.30
N LEU A 86 -20.68 23.90 -22.10
CA LEU A 86 -21.08 23.82 -23.50
C LEU A 86 -22.61 23.86 -23.66
N LYS A 87 -23.37 23.23 -22.74
CA LYS A 87 -24.85 23.34 -22.69
C LYS A 87 -25.33 24.79 -22.52
N LYS A 88 -24.66 25.59 -21.67
CA LYS A 88 -24.97 27.02 -21.47
C LYS A 88 -24.62 27.83 -22.72
N ASP A 89 -23.47 27.54 -23.33
CA ASP A 89 -23.01 28.22 -24.53
C ASP A 89 -23.94 27.95 -25.72
N ILE A 90 -24.42 26.71 -25.89
CA ILE A 90 -25.47 26.32 -26.85
C ILE A 90 -26.73 27.18 -26.64
N ALA A 91 -27.26 27.23 -25.42
CA ALA A 91 -28.48 27.98 -25.13
C ALA A 91 -28.33 29.50 -25.39
N ALA A 92 -27.18 30.07 -25.01
CA ALA A 92 -26.86 31.46 -25.29
C ALA A 92 -26.71 31.76 -26.79
N LEU A 93 -26.12 30.82 -27.54
CA LEU A 93 -25.98 30.91 -28.99
C LEU A 93 -27.35 30.85 -29.68
N ASP A 94 -28.23 29.91 -29.32
CA ASP A 94 -29.57 29.79 -29.91
C ASP A 94 -30.48 31.01 -29.62
N VAL A 95 -30.38 31.62 -28.44
CA VAL A 95 -31.03 32.91 -28.18
C VAL A 95 -30.50 34.02 -29.09
N ARG A 96 -29.19 34.07 -29.34
CA ARG A 96 -28.56 35.04 -30.25
C ARG A 96 -28.97 34.81 -31.70
N ILE A 97 -29.04 33.55 -32.13
CA ILE A 97 -29.52 33.11 -33.45
C ILE A 97 -30.95 33.58 -33.68
N ASN A 98 -31.86 33.29 -32.76
CA ASN A 98 -33.28 33.63 -32.92
C ASN A 98 -33.47 35.15 -33.02
N LYS A 99 -32.83 35.93 -32.13
CA LYS A 99 -32.87 37.41 -32.20
C LYS A 99 -32.32 37.96 -33.51
N ARG A 100 -31.22 37.38 -34.02
CA ARG A 100 -30.62 37.78 -35.31
C ARG A 100 -31.50 37.40 -36.50
N THR A 101 -32.07 36.19 -36.51
CA THR A 101 -32.99 35.72 -37.55
C THR A 101 -34.25 36.58 -37.58
N GLU A 102 -34.84 36.94 -36.43
CA GLU A 102 -35.94 37.90 -36.37
C GLU A 102 -35.57 39.28 -36.91
N ALA A 103 -34.40 39.81 -36.54
CA ALA A 103 -33.93 41.11 -37.03
C ALA A 103 -33.75 41.11 -38.55
N ILE A 104 -33.13 40.06 -39.11
CA ILE A 104 -32.95 39.89 -40.55
C ILE A 104 -34.29 39.68 -41.26
N GLN A 105 -35.24 38.94 -40.68
CA GLN A 105 -36.60 38.82 -41.23
C GLN A 105 -37.40 40.13 -41.18
N LYS A 106 -37.22 40.95 -40.14
CA LYS A 106 -37.83 42.28 -40.03
C LYS A 106 -37.20 43.24 -41.05
N GLN A 107 -35.88 43.22 -41.22
CA GLN A 107 -35.17 43.97 -42.26
C GLN A 107 -35.59 43.51 -43.67
N GLY A 108 -35.63 42.21 -43.94
CA GLY A 108 -36.07 41.66 -45.22
C GLY A 108 -37.53 42.00 -45.55
N ARG A 109 -38.46 41.91 -44.58
CA ARG A 109 -39.84 42.37 -44.76
C ARG A 109 -39.94 43.88 -44.94
N ASN A 110 -39.13 44.68 -44.24
CA ASN A 110 -39.06 46.13 -44.44
C ASN A 110 -38.59 46.46 -45.87
N VAL A 111 -37.51 45.82 -46.35
CA VAL A 111 -37.04 45.94 -47.75
C VAL A 111 -38.07 45.41 -48.76
N GLN A 112 -38.86 44.39 -48.43
CA GLN A 112 -39.89 43.87 -49.35
C GLN A 112 -41.15 44.75 -49.41
N VAL A 113 -41.58 45.32 -48.28
CA VAL A 113 -42.82 46.12 -48.18
C VAL A 113 -42.56 47.59 -48.47
N ASN A 114 -41.56 48.18 -47.82
CA ASN A 114 -41.17 49.59 -47.97
C ASN A 114 -40.04 49.79 -48.98
N GLY A 115 -39.51 48.72 -49.58
CA GLY A 115 -38.51 48.76 -50.65
C GLY A 115 -39.01 48.15 -51.97
N GLN A 116 -40.31 48.27 -52.25
CA GLN A 116 -40.75 48.37 -53.65
C GLN A 116 -39.85 49.41 -54.34
N GLY A 117 -39.32 49.07 -55.52
CA GLY A 117 -38.08 49.67 -56.04
C GLY A 117 -38.05 51.20 -56.17
N THR A 118 -39.21 51.86 -56.12
CA THR A 118 -39.35 53.31 -56.04
C THR A 118 -38.85 53.90 -54.72
N GLN A 119 -39.09 53.28 -53.57
CA GLN A 119 -38.82 53.88 -52.24
C GLN A 119 -37.35 53.83 -51.81
N ILE A 120 -36.60 52.79 -52.19
CA ILE A 120 -35.14 52.76 -51.98
C ILE A 120 -34.46 53.73 -52.95
N LEU A 121 -34.99 53.88 -54.17
CA LEU A 121 -34.60 54.99 -55.05
C LEU A 121 -34.94 56.34 -54.40
N ASP A 122 -36.13 56.51 -53.83
CA ASP A 122 -36.59 57.76 -53.22
C ASP A 122 -35.72 58.18 -52.02
N ILE A 123 -35.24 57.25 -51.19
CA ILE A 123 -34.29 57.53 -50.10
C ILE A 123 -32.91 57.98 -50.63
N LEU A 124 -32.53 57.58 -51.85
CA LEU A 124 -31.30 57.99 -52.52
C LEU A 124 -31.50 59.29 -53.33
N LEU A 125 -32.68 59.51 -53.88
CA LEU A 125 -33.06 60.68 -54.68
C LEU A 125 -33.41 61.90 -53.81
N ASN A 126 -34.01 61.70 -52.64
CA ASN A 126 -34.25 62.71 -51.60
C ASN A 126 -33.05 62.85 -50.64
N SER A 127 -31.84 62.54 -51.10
CA SER A 127 -30.62 62.87 -50.38
C SER A 127 -30.34 64.38 -50.48
N GLU A 128 -29.84 64.97 -49.40
CA GLU A 128 -29.60 66.43 -49.36
C GLU A 128 -28.41 66.85 -50.25
N SER A 129 -27.58 65.89 -50.67
CA SER A 129 -26.49 66.06 -51.63
C SER A 129 -26.02 64.71 -52.19
N ILE A 130 -25.22 64.75 -53.26
CA ILE A 130 -24.53 63.56 -53.80
C ILE A 130 -23.67 62.87 -52.72
N THR A 131 -23.07 63.64 -51.80
CA THR A 131 -22.28 63.10 -50.68
C THR A 131 -23.15 62.36 -49.67
N ASP A 132 -24.36 62.84 -49.38
CA ASP A 132 -25.34 62.16 -48.54
C ASP A 132 -25.85 60.86 -49.18
N ALA A 133 -26.14 60.87 -50.50
CA ALA A 133 -26.48 59.65 -51.25
C ALA A 133 -25.41 58.56 -51.12
N VAL A 134 -24.14 58.92 -51.33
CA VAL A 134 -22.99 58.01 -51.22
C VAL A 134 -22.83 57.49 -49.79
N GLY A 135 -22.97 58.36 -48.78
CA GLY A 135 -22.93 57.97 -47.37
C GLY A 135 -24.04 56.96 -47.00
N ARG A 136 -25.27 57.16 -47.50
CA ARG A 136 -26.39 56.23 -47.29
C ARG A 136 -26.15 54.86 -47.95
N VAL A 137 -25.62 54.82 -49.17
CA VAL A 137 -25.23 53.56 -49.84
C VAL A 137 -24.14 52.84 -49.06
N GLN A 138 -23.12 53.56 -48.59
CA GLN A 138 -22.05 52.99 -47.76
C GLN A 138 -22.57 52.42 -46.44
N ALA A 139 -23.49 53.13 -45.77
CA ALA A 139 -24.12 52.65 -44.53
C ALA A 139 -24.96 51.37 -44.75
N ILE A 140 -25.78 51.32 -45.80
CA ILE A 140 -26.58 50.13 -46.14
C ILE A 140 -25.67 48.94 -46.48
N SER A 141 -24.62 49.17 -47.28
CA SER A 141 -23.61 48.15 -47.63
C SER A 141 -22.87 47.64 -46.38
N SER A 142 -22.46 48.54 -45.48
CA SER A 142 -21.82 48.19 -44.21
C SER A 142 -22.72 47.33 -43.31
N ILE A 143 -24.01 47.68 -43.18
CA ILE A 143 -24.99 46.89 -42.42
C ILE A 143 -25.20 45.50 -43.05
N MET A 144 -25.29 45.40 -44.38
CA MET A 144 -25.40 44.11 -45.07
C MET A 144 -24.16 43.24 -44.88
N THR A 145 -22.96 43.81 -44.99
CA THR A 145 -21.70 43.10 -44.74
C THR A 145 -21.64 42.61 -43.29
N ALA A 146 -21.88 43.48 -42.31
CA ALA A 146 -21.89 43.10 -40.89
C ALA A 146 -22.93 42.00 -40.59
N ASN A 147 -24.12 42.06 -41.18
CA ASN A 147 -25.12 40.99 -41.06
C ASN A 147 -24.62 39.65 -41.62
N ASN A 148 -23.93 39.67 -42.77
CA ASN A 148 -23.38 38.48 -43.40
C ASN A 148 -22.23 37.88 -42.57
N ASP A 149 -21.31 38.72 -42.10
CA ASP A 149 -20.22 38.32 -41.20
C ASP A 149 -20.75 37.69 -39.91
N LEU A 150 -21.80 38.28 -39.31
CA LEU A 150 -22.47 37.72 -38.13
C LEU A 150 -23.14 36.37 -38.40
N ILE A 151 -23.70 36.13 -39.60
CA ILE A 151 -24.22 34.81 -40.00
C ILE A 151 -23.08 33.80 -40.19
N LYS A 152 -21.95 34.22 -40.78
CA LYS A 152 -20.76 33.39 -40.98
C LYS A 152 -20.19 32.93 -39.64
N GLN A 153 -19.95 33.87 -38.71
CA GLN A 153 -19.54 33.58 -37.34
C GLN A 153 -20.51 32.62 -36.64
N GLN A 154 -21.82 32.82 -36.79
CA GLN A 154 -22.83 31.93 -36.20
C GLN A 154 -22.76 30.48 -36.73
N LYS A 155 -22.42 30.30 -38.01
CA LYS A 155 -22.24 28.97 -38.61
C LYS A 155 -20.94 28.32 -38.10
N GLU A 156 -19.88 29.12 -37.94
CA GLU A 156 -18.60 28.70 -37.36
C GLU A 156 -18.80 28.29 -35.88
N ASP A 157 -19.45 29.12 -35.07
CA ASP A 157 -19.84 28.86 -33.67
C ASP A 157 -20.63 27.54 -33.55
N LYS A 158 -21.69 27.34 -34.35
CA LYS A 158 -22.47 26.09 -34.35
C LYS A 158 -21.62 24.87 -34.69
N THR A 159 -20.72 25.00 -35.66
CA THR A 159 -19.86 23.90 -36.09
C THR A 159 -18.86 23.54 -34.99
N LEU A 160 -18.22 24.54 -34.38
CA LEU A 160 -17.29 24.36 -33.26
C LEU A 160 -17.97 23.70 -32.05
N VAL A 161 -19.22 24.09 -31.76
CA VAL A 161 -20.02 23.54 -30.66
C VAL A 161 -20.38 22.06 -30.89
N GLU A 162 -20.83 21.67 -32.09
CA GLU A 162 -21.10 20.26 -32.39
C GLU A 162 -19.82 19.41 -32.41
N THR A 163 -18.69 19.96 -32.90
CA THR A 163 -17.38 19.30 -32.77
C THR A 163 -17.01 19.07 -31.30
N LYS A 164 -17.03 20.12 -30.46
CA LYS A 164 -16.76 20.01 -29.01
C LYS A 164 -17.66 19.00 -28.32
N LYS A 165 -18.96 18.97 -28.65
CA LYS A 165 -19.93 18.02 -28.11
C LYS A 165 -19.57 16.58 -28.48
N SER A 166 -19.21 16.33 -29.74
CA SER A 166 -18.73 15.02 -30.21
C SER A 166 -17.43 14.61 -29.51
N ASP A 167 -16.48 15.53 -29.36
CA ASP A 167 -15.19 15.25 -28.71
C ASP A 167 -15.37 14.94 -27.21
N ILE A 168 -16.20 15.72 -26.49
CA ILE A 168 -16.52 15.45 -25.08
C ILE A 168 -17.23 14.10 -24.92
N GLN A 169 -18.20 13.76 -25.78
CA GLN A 169 -18.87 12.45 -25.75
C GLN A 169 -17.89 11.30 -25.98
N LYS A 170 -17.00 11.44 -26.97
CA LYS A 170 -15.97 10.43 -27.26
C LYS A 170 -14.96 10.28 -26.12
N ASN A 171 -14.55 11.40 -25.51
CA ASN A 171 -13.62 11.40 -24.38
C ASN A 171 -14.27 10.81 -23.11
N LEU A 172 -15.55 11.08 -22.84
CA LEU A 172 -16.28 10.45 -21.73
C LEU A 172 -16.38 8.93 -21.92
N ALA A 173 -16.78 8.46 -23.11
CA ALA A 173 -16.83 7.03 -23.40
C ALA A 173 -15.46 6.34 -23.26
N ALA A 174 -14.38 6.99 -23.70
CA ALA A 174 -13.02 6.48 -23.53
C ALA A 174 -12.57 6.44 -22.06
N VAL A 175 -12.97 7.42 -21.24
CA VAL A 175 -12.71 7.43 -19.79
C VAL A 175 -13.51 6.35 -19.08
N GLU A 176 -14.76 6.11 -19.47
CA GLU A 176 -15.60 5.02 -18.94
C GLU A 176 -15.03 3.63 -19.30
N GLU A 177 -14.60 3.43 -20.55
CA GLU A 177 -13.92 2.21 -20.97
C GLU A 177 -12.61 1.98 -20.20
N ALA A 178 -11.78 3.01 -20.07
CA ALA A 178 -10.53 2.94 -19.30
C ALA A 178 -10.80 2.63 -17.81
N THR A 179 -11.83 3.25 -17.21
CA THR A 179 -12.23 2.99 -15.81
C THR A 179 -12.66 1.52 -15.64
N ALA A 180 -13.43 0.97 -16.58
CA ALA A 180 -13.86 -0.43 -16.52
C ALA A 180 -12.72 -1.43 -16.73
N GLN A 181 -11.72 -1.09 -17.55
CA GLN A 181 -10.49 -1.88 -17.71
C GLN A 181 -9.67 -1.87 -16.41
N LEU A 182 -9.48 -0.68 -15.83
CA LEU A 182 -8.73 -0.46 -14.60
C LEU A 182 -9.32 -1.22 -13.41
N GLU A 183 -10.65 -1.22 -13.26
CA GLU A 183 -11.31 -2.00 -12.21
C GLU A 183 -11.10 -3.52 -12.37
N LYS A 184 -11.16 -4.02 -13.60
CA LYS A 184 -10.90 -5.44 -13.89
C LYS A 184 -9.42 -5.82 -13.62
N GLU A 185 -8.49 -4.92 -13.93
CA GLU A 185 -7.07 -5.12 -13.60
C GLU A 185 -6.87 -5.09 -12.08
N LYS A 186 -7.53 -4.18 -11.37
CA LYS A 186 -7.53 -4.11 -9.89
C LYS A 186 -8.08 -5.38 -9.24
N GLU A 187 -9.22 -5.89 -9.67
CA GLU A 187 -9.77 -7.18 -9.21
C GLU A 187 -8.75 -8.32 -9.41
N ASN A 188 -8.04 -8.34 -10.54
CA ASN A 188 -7.02 -9.35 -10.83
C ASN A 188 -5.79 -9.24 -9.92
N LEU A 189 -5.32 -8.01 -9.63
CA LEU A 189 -4.22 -7.80 -8.70
C LEU A 189 -4.61 -8.12 -7.26
N VAL A 190 -5.80 -7.73 -6.80
CA VAL A 190 -6.28 -8.06 -5.44
C VAL A 190 -6.39 -9.58 -5.25
N ALA A 191 -6.86 -10.33 -6.25
CA ALA A 191 -6.88 -11.79 -6.21
C ALA A 191 -5.46 -12.38 -6.09
N LYS A 192 -4.50 -11.92 -6.91
CA LYS A 192 -3.08 -12.33 -6.82
C LYS A 192 -2.45 -11.97 -5.48
N GLN A 193 -2.79 -10.82 -4.89
CA GLN A 193 -2.31 -10.42 -3.56
C GLN A 193 -2.78 -11.40 -2.48
N ALA A 194 -4.05 -11.85 -2.57
CA ALA A 194 -4.56 -12.87 -1.67
C ALA A 194 -3.83 -14.21 -1.84
N ASP A 195 -3.63 -14.67 -3.08
CA ASP A 195 -2.87 -15.90 -3.38
C ASP A 195 -1.42 -15.84 -2.86
N LEU A 196 -0.73 -14.71 -3.07
CA LEU A 196 0.63 -14.48 -2.56
C LEU A 196 0.69 -14.42 -1.03
N ASN A 197 -0.32 -13.84 -0.37
CA ASN A 197 -0.41 -13.80 1.09
C ASN A 197 -0.63 -15.20 1.68
N VAL A 198 -1.46 -16.04 1.03
CA VAL A 198 -1.63 -17.46 1.40
C VAL A 198 -0.32 -18.22 1.22
N LEU A 199 0.33 -18.08 0.07
CA LEU A 199 1.64 -18.69 -0.20
C LEU A 199 2.69 -18.24 0.82
N LYS A 200 2.73 -16.95 1.19
CA LYS A 200 3.62 -16.44 2.23
C LYS A 200 3.38 -17.15 3.57
N ALA A 201 2.13 -17.25 4.01
CA ALA A 201 1.78 -17.91 5.27
C ALA A 201 2.14 -19.41 5.27
N GLU A 202 1.96 -20.09 4.13
CA GLU A 202 2.35 -21.49 3.97
C GLU A 202 3.88 -21.67 4.05
N VAL A 203 4.66 -20.83 3.37
CA VAL A 203 6.13 -20.87 3.43
C VAL A 203 6.67 -20.49 4.81
N ASP A 204 6.06 -19.51 5.49
CA ASP A 204 6.42 -19.16 6.87
C ASP A 204 6.18 -20.36 7.83
N SER A 205 5.11 -21.12 7.59
CA SER A 205 4.80 -22.36 8.32
C SER A 205 5.77 -23.50 7.97
N GLU A 206 6.08 -23.74 6.69
CA GLU A 206 7.10 -24.72 6.24
C GLU A 206 8.46 -24.44 6.91
N THR A 207 8.89 -23.17 6.87
CA THR A 207 10.17 -22.71 7.46
C THR A 207 10.21 -22.99 8.96
N SER A 208 9.13 -22.64 9.68
CA SER A 208 9.00 -22.90 11.11
C SER A 208 9.02 -24.40 11.44
N GLY A 209 8.42 -25.24 10.59
CA GLY A 209 8.43 -26.70 10.72
C GLY A 209 9.82 -27.31 10.56
N ALA A 210 10.58 -26.84 9.57
CA ALA A 210 11.96 -27.28 9.31
C ALA A 210 12.91 -26.83 10.44
N GLU A 211 12.82 -25.58 10.90
CA GLU A 211 13.64 -25.09 12.03
C GLU A 211 13.37 -25.86 13.33
N ASN A 212 12.11 -26.18 13.63
CA ASN A 212 11.76 -27.05 14.75
C ASN A 212 12.32 -28.48 14.60
N SER A 213 12.28 -29.04 13.39
CA SER A 213 12.81 -30.38 13.09
C SER A 213 14.33 -30.43 13.25
N LYS A 214 15.05 -29.42 12.77
CA LYS A 214 16.49 -29.24 13.02
C LYS A 214 16.82 -29.15 14.51
N ASN A 215 16.08 -28.35 15.28
CA ASN A 215 16.29 -28.20 16.73
C ASN A 215 16.10 -29.52 17.48
N LYS A 216 15.13 -30.35 17.07
CA LYS A 216 14.92 -31.69 17.63
C LYS A 216 16.11 -32.63 17.34
N LEU A 217 16.63 -32.63 16.11
CA LEU A 217 17.82 -33.42 15.73
C LEU A 217 19.08 -33.00 16.51
N LEU A 218 19.30 -31.69 16.70
CA LEU A 218 20.41 -31.17 17.50
C LEU A 218 20.34 -31.63 18.97
N LYS A 219 19.14 -31.64 19.56
CA LYS A 219 18.92 -32.13 20.92
C LYS A 219 19.21 -33.63 21.03
N GLU A 220 18.70 -34.44 20.09
CA GLU A 220 18.97 -35.88 20.03
C GLU A 220 20.47 -36.19 19.87
N GLN A 221 21.18 -35.43 19.04
CA GLN A 221 22.64 -35.54 18.88
C GLN A 221 23.38 -35.22 20.20
N GLN A 222 22.98 -34.17 20.91
CA GLN A 222 23.60 -33.78 22.18
C GLN A 222 23.36 -34.83 23.28
N GLU A 223 22.16 -35.42 23.34
CA GLU A 223 21.82 -36.50 24.27
C GLU A 223 22.62 -37.79 23.96
N ALA A 224 22.76 -38.14 22.67
CA ALA A 224 23.59 -39.27 22.24
C ALA A 224 25.07 -39.08 22.61
N LEU A 225 25.64 -37.89 22.39
CA LEU A 225 27.02 -37.55 22.78
C LEU A 225 27.23 -37.65 24.30
N LYS A 226 26.29 -37.14 25.11
CA LYS A 226 26.32 -37.27 26.58
C LYS A 226 26.31 -38.74 27.01
N ALA A 227 25.44 -39.56 26.41
CA ALA A 227 25.37 -41.00 26.70
C ALA A 227 26.67 -41.74 26.29
N GLN A 228 27.30 -41.33 25.18
CA GLN A 228 28.56 -41.91 24.71
C GLN A 228 29.72 -41.57 25.66
N LEU A 229 29.85 -40.31 26.09
CA LEU A 229 30.80 -39.85 27.11
C LEU A 229 30.61 -40.58 28.45
N ALA A 230 29.38 -40.77 28.89
CA ALA A 230 29.04 -41.52 30.11
C ALA A 230 29.41 -43.02 30.00
N ASN A 231 29.28 -43.62 28.82
CA ASN A 231 29.70 -45.00 28.59
C ASN A 231 31.23 -45.14 28.45
N GLU A 232 31.92 -44.15 27.89
CA GLU A 232 33.39 -44.14 27.87
C GLU A 232 34.01 -43.98 29.25
N THR A 233 33.48 -43.09 30.09
CA THR A 233 33.95 -42.90 31.47
C THR A 233 33.79 -44.19 32.27
N LYS A 234 32.61 -44.82 32.24
CA LYS A 234 32.38 -46.16 32.84
C LYS A 234 33.36 -47.23 32.33
N LYS A 235 33.66 -47.26 31.02
CA LYS A 235 34.65 -48.20 30.44
C LYS A 235 36.09 -47.89 30.90
N LYS A 236 36.44 -46.62 31.07
CA LYS A 236 37.76 -46.17 31.57
C LYS A 236 37.94 -46.49 33.05
N GLU A 237 36.89 -46.37 33.86
CA GLU A 237 36.85 -46.78 35.27
C GLU A 237 36.99 -48.30 35.42
N ALA A 238 36.18 -49.08 34.68
CA ALA A 238 36.27 -50.55 34.70
C ALA A 238 37.67 -51.08 34.35
N LYS A 239 38.36 -50.46 33.38
CA LYS A 239 39.75 -50.82 33.03
C LYS A 239 40.78 -50.47 34.12
N LYS A 240 40.55 -49.41 34.92
CA LYS A 240 41.41 -49.10 36.07
C LYS A 240 41.25 -50.13 37.19
N THR A 241 40.04 -50.61 37.43
CA THR A 241 39.80 -51.67 38.44
C THR A 241 40.42 -53.03 38.04
N GLU A 242 40.48 -53.39 36.76
CA GLU A 242 41.15 -54.62 36.32
C GLU A 242 42.69 -54.56 36.40
N THR A 243 43.30 -53.37 36.26
CA THR A 243 44.76 -53.25 36.29
C THR A 243 45.36 -53.21 37.70
N SER A 244 44.55 -53.08 38.75
CA SER A 244 45.02 -53.02 40.15
C SER A 244 45.16 -54.38 40.85
N ASN A 245 44.86 -55.49 40.16
CA ASN A 245 44.82 -56.85 40.75
C ASN A 245 46.01 -57.75 40.36
N LYS A 246 47.19 -57.18 40.06
CA LYS A 246 48.41 -57.94 39.79
C LYS A 246 49.46 -57.71 40.89
N PRO A 247 49.81 -58.73 41.71
CA PRO A 247 50.73 -58.56 42.83
C PRO A 247 52.19 -58.37 42.38
N GLU A 248 52.93 -57.59 43.17
CA GLU A 248 54.33 -57.23 42.92
C GLU A 248 55.30 -58.42 42.99
N LYS A 249 56.42 -58.31 42.25
CA LYS A 249 57.71 -58.86 42.68
C LYS A 249 58.81 -57.81 42.58
N GLN A 250 59.42 -57.59 43.74
CA GLN A 250 60.45 -56.63 44.11
C GLN A 250 61.83 -56.85 43.44
N SER A 251 62.52 -55.75 43.08
CA SER A 251 63.98 -55.59 43.26
C SER A 251 64.44 -54.13 43.03
N THR A 252 64.95 -53.51 44.09
CA THR A 252 66.20 -52.70 44.23
C THR A 252 67.07 -52.43 42.97
N GLN A 253 67.81 -51.31 42.81
CA GLN A 253 68.13 -50.15 43.69
C GLN A 253 68.96 -49.08 42.91
N SER A 254 68.84 -47.77 43.24
CA SER A 254 69.79 -46.64 42.99
C SER A 254 70.31 -46.34 41.56
N GLU A 255 70.91 -45.21 41.16
CA GLU A 255 71.33 -43.89 41.71
C GLU A 255 71.48 -42.94 40.47
N SER A 256 71.56 -41.61 40.47
CA SER A 256 71.26 -40.48 41.38
C SER A 256 71.46 -39.15 40.61
N THR A 257 70.87 -38.02 41.08
CA THR A 257 71.22 -36.59 40.77
C THR A 257 71.07 -36.13 39.29
N SER A 258 70.43 -35.01 38.91
CA SER A 258 69.82 -33.86 39.62
C SER A 258 68.71 -33.22 38.72
N GLU A 259 68.14 -31.99 38.86
CA GLU A 259 68.37 -30.86 39.79
C GLU A 259 67.14 -29.94 39.99
N THR A 260 67.18 -29.22 41.11
CA THR A 260 66.68 -27.86 41.46
C THR A 260 66.17 -27.00 40.28
N THR A 261 64.99 -26.35 40.32
CA THR A 261 64.40 -25.47 41.37
C THR A 261 62.85 -25.54 41.24
N LYS A 262 62.02 -25.80 42.26
CA LYS A 262 61.55 -24.89 43.35
C LYS A 262 61.03 -23.52 42.82
N GLU A 263 59.88 -22.96 43.23
CA GLU A 263 58.84 -23.29 44.23
C GLU A 263 57.44 -23.29 43.54
N THR A 264 56.39 -24.03 43.95
CA THR A 264 55.71 -24.05 45.27
C THR A 264 55.05 -22.67 45.54
N THR A 265 53.79 -22.51 45.99
CA THR A 265 53.03 -23.29 46.96
C THR A 265 51.51 -23.01 46.78
N THR A 266 50.71 -24.08 46.72
CA THR A 266 49.43 -24.30 47.45
C THR A 266 48.29 -23.27 47.40
N THR A 267 47.08 -23.56 46.88
CA THR A 267 46.03 -24.52 47.37
C THR A 267 45.34 -24.08 48.69
N PRO A 268 44.16 -24.64 49.08
CA PRO A 268 42.90 -25.01 48.37
C PRO A 268 41.68 -24.49 49.20
N PRO A 269 40.55 -25.21 49.50
CA PRO A 269 39.83 -26.35 48.88
C PRO A 269 38.27 -26.18 48.83
N VAL A 270 37.56 -27.30 48.54
CA VAL A 270 36.30 -27.75 49.23
C VAL A 270 34.98 -27.05 48.82
N GLU A 271 33.81 -27.71 48.69
CA GLU A 271 33.46 -29.16 48.57
C GLU A 271 31.95 -29.31 48.18
N THR A 272 31.59 -30.53 47.74
CA THR A 272 30.30 -31.28 47.87
C THR A 272 28.86 -30.72 47.75
N ASP A 273 28.05 -31.59 47.14
CA ASP A 273 26.69 -32.06 47.51
C ASP A 273 25.37 -31.42 46.95
N GLU A 274 24.73 -32.25 46.11
CA GLU A 274 23.28 -32.50 45.93
C GLU A 274 22.58 -32.97 47.26
N PRO A 275 21.24 -33.24 47.37
CA PRO A 275 20.27 -33.59 46.30
C PRO A 275 18.79 -33.08 46.42
N LYS A 276 18.03 -33.36 45.34
CA LYS A 276 16.60 -33.79 45.24
C LYS A 276 15.39 -32.87 45.60
N GLU A 277 14.48 -32.79 44.60
CA GLU A 277 13.01 -33.03 44.59
C GLU A 277 12.12 -32.50 45.75
N THR A 278 10.90 -31.98 45.55
CA THR A 278 9.83 -32.43 44.62
C THR A 278 8.76 -31.32 44.39
N ALA A 279 7.95 -31.44 43.33
CA ALA A 279 6.72 -30.65 43.05
C ALA A 279 5.53 -31.12 43.96
N PRO A 280 4.23 -30.67 43.83
CA PRO A 280 3.59 -29.87 42.76
C PRO A 280 2.44 -28.89 43.15
N SER A 281 1.78 -28.35 42.10
CA SER A 281 0.33 -28.03 41.96
C SER A 281 -0.19 -26.57 42.04
N THR A 282 -0.87 -26.23 40.93
CA THR A 282 -1.75 -25.08 40.60
C THR A 282 -3.11 -25.13 41.35
N PRO A 283 -3.97 -24.07 41.37
CA PRO A 283 -4.77 -23.65 40.19
C PRO A 283 -5.11 -22.14 40.06
N GLU A 284 -5.94 -21.85 39.05
CA GLU A 284 -6.33 -20.55 38.47
C GLU A 284 -7.22 -19.64 39.35
N GLY A 285 -7.34 -18.36 38.97
CA GLY A 285 -8.35 -17.42 39.46
C GLY A 285 -8.39 -16.13 38.63
N ASN A 286 -9.58 -15.67 38.22
CA ASN A 286 -9.77 -14.64 37.19
C ASN A 286 -10.67 -13.47 37.67
N ASN A 287 -10.61 -12.32 36.97
CA ASN A 287 -11.58 -11.20 36.92
C ASN A 287 -11.70 -10.10 38.03
N SER A 288 -11.37 -8.86 37.60
CA SER A 288 -12.28 -7.69 37.42
C SER A 288 -12.55 -6.61 38.50
N ASN A 289 -12.84 -5.38 38.00
CA ASN A 289 -13.20 -4.08 38.62
C ASN A 289 -12.13 -3.36 39.48
N ASN A 290 -11.96 -2.03 39.43
CA ASN A 290 -12.99 -0.98 39.37
C ASN A 290 -12.49 0.39 38.81
N GLN A 291 -13.42 1.32 38.56
CA GLN A 291 -13.19 2.72 38.13
C GLN A 291 -12.62 3.62 39.26
N GLY A 292 -11.91 4.70 38.90
CA GLY A 292 -11.50 5.77 39.84
C GLY A 292 -10.68 6.89 39.20
N ASN A 293 -11.28 8.07 39.02
CA ASN A 293 -10.71 9.24 38.31
C ASN A 293 -10.12 10.30 39.27
N THR A 294 -8.82 10.66 39.19
CA THR A 294 -8.32 11.99 39.63
C THR A 294 -6.99 12.45 39.00
N VAL A 295 -7.05 13.59 38.29
CA VAL A 295 -6.11 14.74 38.07
C VAL A 295 -4.58 14.63 38.33
N VAL A 296 -3.83 15.22 37.38
CA VAL A 296 -2.35 15.42 37.25
C VAL A 296 -1.73 16.33 38.35
N PRO A 297 -0.41 16.23 38.63
CA PRO A 297 0.57 17.15 38.00
C PRO A 297 1.89 16.50 37.52
N GLU A 298 2.72 17.31 36.86
CA GLU A 298 3.75 16.99 35.86
C GLU A 298 5.19 16.92 36.41
N ASN A 299 5.99 15.93 35.98
CA ASN A 299 7.47 15.92 35.98
C ASN A 299 8.00 14.74 35.11
N PRO A 300 9.22 14.78 34.51
CA PRO A 300 9.68 13.77 33.56
C PRO A 300 10.24 12.51 34.25
N ASP A 301 10.32 11.41 33.48
CA ASP A 301 10.62 10.03 33.86
C ASP A 301 9.45 9.22 34.45
N LYS A 302 8.62 8.68 33.55
CA LYS A 302 7.80 7.48 33.79
C LYS A 302 7.94 6.52 32.60
N PRO A 303 7.78 5.18 32.80
CA PRO A 303 7.88 4.22 31.71
C PRO A 303 6.88 4.51 30.60
N ILE A 304 7.31 4.31 29.35
CA ILE A 304 6.43 4.28 28.18
C ILE A 304 5.38 3.19 28.44
N GLU A 305 4.12 3.57 28.60
CA GLU A 305 3.03 2.58 28.63
C GLU A 305 3.04 1.81 27.30
N PRO A 306 2.94 0.46 27.32
CA PRO A 306 2.94 -0.31 26.09
C PRO A 306 1.78 0.18 25.21
N PRO A 307 2.00 0.39 23.90
CA PRO A 307 1.02 1.02 23.03
C PRO A 307 -0.29 0.22 23.06
N VAL A 308 -1.42 0.92 23.17
CA VAL A 308 -2.74 0.27 23.20
C VAL A 308 -2.92 -0.47 21.88
N THR A 309 -3.09 -1.80 21.93
CA THR A 309 -3.15 -2.64 20.74
C THR A 309 -4.58 -2.85 20.26
N SER A 310 -4.71 -3.20 18.97
CA SER A 310 -5.97 -3.56 18.33
C SER A 310 -5.78 -4.78 17.42
N ALA A 311 -6.85 -5.55 17.26
CA ALA A 311 -6.93 -6.64 16.27
C ALA A 311 -7.17 -6.11 14.84
N ASP A 312 -7.35 -4.80 14.66
CA ASP A 312 -7.53 -4.15 13.37
C ASP A 312 -6.29 -4.35 12.46
N ALA A 313 -6.54 -4.85 11.25
CA ALA A 313 -5.47 -5.20 10.31
C ALA A 313 -4.70 -3.97 9.79
N THR A 314 -5.40 -2.86 9.55
CA THR A 314 -4.80 -1.61 9.02
C THR A 314 -3.90 -0.96 10.07
N PHE A 315 -4.33 -0.97 11.32
CA PHE A 315 -3.52 -0.58 12.48
C PHE A 315 -2.25 -1.42 12.62
N GLN A 316 -2.36 -2.74 12.49
CA GLN A 316 -1.21 -3.63 12.58
C GLN A 316 -0.22 -3.41 11.42
N ALA A 317 -0.73 -3.24 10.19
CA ALA A 317 0.09 -2.92 9.02
C ALA A 317 0.82 -1.57 9.15
N LEU A 318 0.13 -0.51 9.60
CA LEU A 318 0.77 0.79 9.85
C LEU A 318 1.90 0.67 10.89
N ASN A 319 1.65 -0.04 12.00
CA ASN A 319 2.67 -0.22 13.03
C ASN A 319 3.85 -1.08 12.56
N ALA A 320 3.62 -2.09 11.73
CA ALA A 320 4.69 -2.86 11.09
C ALA A 320 5.54 -1.97 10.16
N LEU A 321 4.90 -1.18 9.30
CA LEU A 321 5.57 -0.23 8.39
C LEU A 321 6.39 0.83 9.16
N ARG A 322 5.80 1.44 10.21
CA ARG A 322 6.50 2.42 11.06
C ARG A 322 7.71 1.80 11.75
N THR A 323 7.56 0.62 12.34
CA THR A 323 8.67 -0.10 13.00
C THR A 323 9.79 -0.43 12.01
N ALA A 324 9.46 -0.89 10.80
CA ALA A 324 10.42 -1.17 9.75
C ALA A 324 11.21 0.07 9.29
N ASN A 325 10.61 1.25 9.39
CA ASN A 325 11.25 2.55 9.11
C ASN A 325 11.88 3.22 10.34
N GLY A 326 12.01 2.50 11.46
CA GLY A 326 12.65 3.00 12.69
C GLY A 326 11.82 4.04 13.48
N LEU A 327 10.52 4.16 13.18
CA LEU A 327 9.58 5.00 13.92
C LEU A 327 8.95 4.23 15.08
N ASN A 328 8.55 4.97 16.11
CA ASN A 328 7.80 4.39 17.23
C ASN A 328 6.41 3.91 16.77
N PRO A 329 5.96 2.73 17.24
CA PRO A 329 4.58 2.29 17.09
C PRO A 329 3.61 3.29 17.73
N VAL A 330 2.44 3.44 17.12
CA VAL A 330 1.32 4.26 17.59
C VAL A 330 0.31 3.41 18.35
N SER A 331 -0.39 4.04 19.29
CA SER A 331 -1.49 3.40 20.04
C SER A 331 -2.81 3.50 19.29
N TRP A 332 -3.64 2.47 19.42
CA TRP A 332 -5.02 2.50 18.93
C TRP A 332 -5.88 3.44 19.78
N ASP A 333 -6.61 4.34 19.12
CA ASP A 333 -7.59 5.23 19.74
C ASP A 333 -8.98 4.96 19.18
N ALA A 334 -9.86 4.43 20.04
CA ALA A 334 -11.24 4.08 19.67
C ALA A 334 -12.10 5.31 19.33
N GLY A 335 -11.75 6.49 19.84
CA GLY A 335 -12.42 7.75 19.51
C GLY A 335 -12.07 8.22 18.09
N LEU A 336 -10.78 8.15 17.72
CA LEU A 336 -10.34 8.39 16.34
C LEU A 336 -10.96 7.38 15.38
N ALA A 337 -11.01 6.09 15.74
CA ALA A 337 -11.61 5.06 14.89
C ALA A 337 -13.12 5.26 14.67
N ALA A 338 -13.84 5.69 15.71
CA ALA A 338 -15.26 6.05 15.60
C ALA A 338 -15.46 7.31 14.72
N ALA A 339 -14.62 8.33 14.86
CA ALA A 339 -14.64 9.53 14.03
C ALA A 339 -14.35 9.20 12.55
N ALA A 340 -13.29 8.41 12.29
CA ALA A 340 -12.94 7.92 10.96
C ALA A 340 -14.07 7.09 10.33
N SER A 341 -14.75 6.24 11.11
CA SER A 341 -15.89 5.44 10.63
C SER A 341 -17.08 6.30 10.23
N GLY A 342 -17.43 7.30 11.06
CA GLY A 342 -18.46 8.28 10.73
C GLY A 342 -18.11 9.11 9.50
N ARG A 343 -16.82 9.45 9.33
CA ARG A 343 -16.27 10.21 8.20
C ARG A 343 -16.29 9.40 6.90
N ALA A 344 -15.89 8.12 6.93
CA ALA A 344 -15.97 7.20 5.79
C ALA A 344 -17.41 7.07 5.27
N ALA A 345 -18.39 6.96 6.17
CA ALA A 345 -19.81 6.85 5.82
C ALA A 345 -20.39 8.08 5.10
N MET A 346 -19.72 9.24 5.14
CA MET A 346 -20.13 10.44 4.39
C MET A 346 -19.67 10.43 2.93
N MET A 347 -18.71 9.59 2.56
CA MET A 347 -18.01 9.63 1.26
C MET A 347 -18.68 8.75 0.20
N GLN A 348 -20.01 8.81 0.14
CA GLN A 348 -20.79 8.15 -0.91
C GLN A 348 -20.41 8.73 -2.29
N ASP A 349 -20.51 7.89 -3.33
CA ASP A 349 -20.16 8.24 -4.71
C ASP A 349 -18.75 8.84 -4.92
N PHE A 350 -17.76 8.39 -4.12
CA PHE A 350 -16.36 8.84 -4.18
C PHE A 350 -16.15 10.34 -3.95
N GLN A 351 -17.08 11.00 -3.25
CA GLN A 351 -16.97 12.44 -2.96
C GLN A 351 -16.07 12.69 -1.74
N ILE A 352 -14.85 13.18 -2.01
CA ILE A 352 -13.92 13.67 -0.99
C ILE A 352 -14.43 15.01 -0.43
N PRO A 353 -14.64 15.14 0.90
CA PRO A 353 -15.02 16.39 1.54
C PRO A 353 -14.00 17.50 1.27
N SER A 354 -14.45 18.72 0.96
CA SER A 354 -13.56 19.82 0.58
C SER A 354 -12.61 20.28 1.70
N ASP A 355 -12.93 19.97 2.96
CA ASP A 355 -12.06 20.27 4.11
C ASP A 355 -10.87 19.32 4.20
N HIS A 356 -10.95 18.10 3.63
CA HIS A 356 -9.88 17.09 3.63
C HIS A 356 -8.51 17.67 3.24
N TRP A 357 -8.46 18.47 2.18
CA TRP A 357 -7.23 19.06 1.63
C TRP A 357 -6.50 20.05 2.58
N ASN A 358 -7.11 20.40 3.71
CA ASN A 358 -6.52 21.25 4.75
C ASN A 358 -6.25 20.48 6.06
N ARG A 359 -6.44 19.15 6.07
CA ARG A 359 -6.23 18.29 7.23
C ARG A 359 -4.85 17.65 7.16
N GLY A 360 -4.08 17.76 8.25
CA GLY A 360 -2.83 17.02 8.44
C GLY A 360 -3.01 15.73 9.26
N ASP A 361 -4.22 15.51 9.79
CA ASP A 361 -4.58 14.40 10.68
C ASP A 361 -5.36 13.28 9.98
N GLU A 362 -5.76 13.48 8.71
CA GLU A 362 -6.67 12.59 7.97
C GLU A 362 -6.04 12.06 6.68
N VAL A 363 -6.20 10.75 6.45
CA VAL A 363 -5.95 10.09 5.17
C VAL A 363 -7.20 9.37 4.70
N ILE A 364 -7.42 9.33 3.38
CA ILE A 364 -8.58 8.69 2.76
C ILE A 364 -8.09 7.76 1.66
N ALA A 365 -8.64 6.55 1.62
CA ALA A 365 -8.47 5.62 0.52
C ALA A 365 -9.83 5.15 0.03
N PHE A 366 -9.92 4.94 -1.27
CA PHE A 366 -11.08 4.33 -1.92
C PHE A 366 -10.64 3.05 -2.62
N MET A 367 -11.46 2.01 -2.51
CA MET A 367 -11.31 0.76 -3.24
C MET A 367 -10.09 -0.09 -2.85
N PHE A 368 -9.59 0.10 -1.62
CA PHE A 368 -8.54 -0.72 -1.03
C PHE A 368 -9.09 -1.68 0.03
N ALA A 369 -8.41 -2.81 0.20
CA ALA A 369 -8.69 -3.71 1.31
C ALA A 369 -8.02 -3.20 2.61
N PRO A 370 -8.65 -3.39 3.79
CA PRO A 370 -7.99 -3.15 5.08
C PRO A 370 -6.68 -3.94 5.23
N GLY A 371 -5.76 -3.42 6.05
CA GLY A 371 -4.44 -4.04 6.26
C GLY A 371 -3.36 -3.54 5.32
N ASN A 372 -2.44 -4.43 4.92
CA ASN A 372 -1.23 -4.06 4.19
C ASN A 372 -1.52 -3.37 2.84
N SER A 373 -2.65 -3.72 2.20
CA SER A 373 -3.02 -3.20 0.88
C SER A 373 -3.21 -1.67 0.87
N VAL A 374 -3.93 -1.10 1.84
CA VAL A 374 -4.13 0.36 1.92
C VAL A 374 -2.89 1.09 2.42
N ILE A 375 -2.18 0.50 3.40
CA ILE A 375 -0.96 1.06 3.99
C ILE A 375 0.16 1.16 2.95
N MET A 376 0.44 0.08 2.22
CA MET A 376 1.50 0.09 1.20
C MET A 376 1.12 0.95 -0.01
N ALA A 377 -0.17 1.13 -0.29
CA ALA A 377 -0.62 2.07 -1.31
C ALA A 377 -0.34 3.53 -0.91
N TRP A 378 -0.74 3.94 0.31
CA TRP A 378 -0.40 5.25 0.86
C TRP A 378 1.11 5.50 0.95
N TYR A 379 1.87 4.47 1.32
CA TYR A 379 3.33 4.56 1.44
C TYR A 379 4.04 4.75 0.08
N ASN A 380 3.52 4.13 -0.98
CA ASN A 380 4.10 4.17 -2.32
C ASN A 380 3.47 5.23 -3.24
N GLU A 381 2.45 5.95 -2.78
CA GLU A 381 1.69 6.93 -3.57
C GLU A 381 2.57 8.09 -4.06
N THR A 382 2.32 8.55 -5.30
CA THR A 382 3.08 9.65 -5.90
C THR A 382 2.17 10.69 -6.54
N ASN A 383 2.67 11.92 -6.69
CA ASN A 383 1.96 13.04 -7.33
C ASN A 383 0.72 13.56 -6.58
N MET A 384 0.65 13.34 -5.26
CA MET A 384 -0.37 13.94 -4.40
C MET A 384 -0.33 15.47 -4.46
N VAL A 385 -1.50 16.12 -4.37
CA VAL A 385 -1.63 17.59 -4.33
C VAL A 385 -1.27 18.12 -2.94
N SER A 386 -0.01 17.92 -2.57
CA SER A 386 0.60 18.19 -1.27
C SER A 386 1.97 18.83 -1.48
N PRO A 387 2.52 19.59 -0.51
CA PRO A 387 3.82 20.27 -0.68
C PRO A 387 5.00 19.33 -0.98
N SER A 388 4.92 18.07 -0.54
CA SER A 388 5.92 17.01 -0.75
C SER A 388 5.69 16.19 -2.02
N GLY A 389 4.45 16.15 -2.53
CA GLY A 389 4.03 15.19 -3.55
C GLY A 389 3.67 13.80 -3.01
N THR A 390 3.74 13.58 -1.68
CA THR A 390 3.61 12.28 -1.00
C THR A 390 2.72 12.35 0.26
N GLY A 391 1.65 13.16 0.23
CA GLY A 391 0.86 13.51 1.41
C GLY A 391 0.38 12.35 2.30
N HIS A 392 -0.06 11.21 1.73
CA HIS A 392 -0.47 10.06 2.55
C HIS A 392 0.74 9.38 3.22
N ARG A 393 1.83 9.12 2.49
CA ARG A 393 3.10 8.63 3.05
C ARG A 393 3.65 9.53 4.16
N ASP A 394 3.53 10.85 4.01
CA ASP A 394 3.98 11.82 5.01
C ASP A 394 3.20 11.69 6.32
N TRP A 395 1.90 11.38 6.24
CA TRP A 395 1.06 11.07 7.42
C TRP A 395 1.52 9.76 8.07
N GLU A 396 1.72 8.69 7.31
CA GLU A 396 2.16 7.39 7.86
C GLU A 396 3.53 7.48 8.53
N MET A 397 4.44 8.24 7.92
CA MET A 397 5.80 8.46 8.40
C MET A 397 5.90 9.60 9.43
N ASN A 398 4.78 10.22 9.82
CA ASN A 398 4.80 11.35 10.76
C ASN A 398 5.37 10.91 12.13
N PRO A 399 6.54 11.43 12.55
CA PRO A 399 7.15 11.03 13.83
C PRO A 399 6.44 11.61 15.05
N SER A 400 5.60 12.63 14.86
CA SER A 400 4.78 13.23 15.93
C SER A 400 3.46 12.49 16.18
N MET A 401 3.06 11.59 15.28
CA MET A 401 1.89 10.73 15.50
C MET A 401 2.14 9.80 16.69
N THR A 402 1.20 9.81 17.65
CA THR A 402 1.21 8.97 18.85
C THR A 402 0.03 8.00 18.89
N ARG A 403 -1.10 8.41 18.30
CA ARG A 403 -2.36 7.67 18.28
C ARG A 403 -2.97 7.65 16.88
N VAL A 404 -3.70 6.59 16.59
CA VAL A 404 -4.41 6.41 15.31
C VAL A 404 -5.71 5.65 15.52
N GLY A 405 -6.69 5.90 14.67
CA GLY A 405 -7.86 5.06 14.52
C GLY A 405 -8.29 4.98 13.05
N PHE A 406 -8.71 3.79 12.64
CA PHE A 406 -9.19 3.50 11.29
C PHE A 406 -10.70 3.26 11.28
N GLY A 407 -11.35 3.65 10.19
CA GLY A 407 -12.78 3.48 9.97
C GLY A 407 -13.10 3.11 8.54
N TYR A 408 -14.20 2.36 8.37
CA TYR A 408 -14.53 1.66 7.13
C TYR A 408 -16.01 1.85 6.75
N ALA A 409 -16.28 2.12 5.48
CA ALA A 409 -17.64 2.19 4.94
C ALA A 409 -17.67 1.68 3.48
N GLY A 410 -18.05 0.42 3.29
CA GLY A 410 -17.92 -0.25 2.00
C GLY A 410 -16.45 -0.27 1.57
N ASP A 411 -16.18 0.29 0.39
CA ASP A 411 -14.83 0.40 -0.19
C ASP A 411 -14.04 1.64 0.31
N VAL A 412 -14.60 2.44 1.23
CA VAL A 412 -13.95 3.63 1.78
C VAL A 412 -13.21 3.28 3.07
N ILE A 413 -11.93 3.67 3.15
CA ILE A 413 -11.10 3.60 4.35
C ILE A 413 -10.68 5.02 4.73
N VAL A 414 -10.84 5.38 6.01
CA VAL A 414 -10.35 6.64 6.57
C VAL A 414 -9.43 6.34 7.74
N GLY A 415 -8.27 7.01 7.79
CA GLY A 415 -7.37 7.03 8.94
C GLY A 415 -7.37 8.40 9.60
N HIS A 416 -7.57 8.46 10.91
CA HIS A 416 -7.41 9.67 11.72
C HIS A 416 -6.27 9.49 12.73
N SER A 417 -5.45 10.52 12.93
CA SER A 417 -4.27 10.49 13.80
C SER A 417 -4.25 11.62 14.84
N ALA A 418 -3.45 11.45 15.90
CA ALA A 418 -3.20 12.44 16.96
C ALA A 418 -1.85 12.27 17.67
#